data_AF-A0A6F8TMU9-F1
#
_entry.id   AF-A0A6F8TMU9-F1
#
_cell.length_a   1.000
_cell.length_b   1.000
_cell.length_c   1.000
_cell.angle_alpha   90.00
_cell.angle_beta   90.00
_cell.angle_gamma   90.00
#
_symmetry.space_group_name_H-M   'P 1'
#
loop_
_entity.id
_entity.type
_entity.pdbx_description
1 polymer ?
#
loop_
_entity_poly.entity_id
_entity_poly.type
_entity_poly.pdbx_seq_one_letter_code
_entity_poly.pdbx_strand_id
1 'polypeptide(L)'
;MVSMRLDKFLKVSRLIKRRTLAKEIADQGRISINGLQAKASSNVKVGDELSVRFGQKIMRVKIERLLETTKKEEASGLYSVLSEERVQEETE
;
A
#
# COMPACT_ATOMS: atom_id res chain seq x y z
N MET A 1 18.59 -9.58 -2.10
CA MET A 1 17.17 -9.38 -1.75
C MET A 1 16.74 -8.05 -2.31
N VAL A 2 15.72 -8.01 -3.17
CA VAL A 2 15.21 -6.76 -3.74
C VAL A 2 14.24 -6.14 -2.74
N SER A 3 14.46 -4.89 -2.36
CA SER A 3 13.58 -4.12 -1.48
C SER A 3 13.23 -2.79 -2.13
N MET A 4 12.00 -2.32 -1.92
CA MET A 4 11.50 -1.09 -2.52
C MET A 4 10.89 -0.23 -1.43
N ARG A 5 11.01 1.10 -1.54
CA ARG A 5 10.30 1.99 -0.60
C ARG A 5 8.79 1.87 -0.78
N LEU A 6 8.06 1.89 0.33
CA LEU A 6 6.60 1.83 0.39
C LEU A 6 5.94 2.89 -0.52
N ASP A 7 6.40 4.14 -0.46
CA ASP A 7 5.86 5.22 -1.30
C ASP A 7 6.08 4.96 -2.80
N LYS A 8 7.24 4.40 -3.16
CA LYS A 8 7.54 3.98 -4.55
C LYS A 8 6.62 2.84 -4.95
N PHE A 9 6.46 1.82 -4.11
CA PHE A 9 5.60 0.66 -4.38
C PHE A 9 4.14 1.09 -4.60
N LEU A 10 3.56 1.88 -3.70
CA LEU A 10 2.18 2.37 -3.81
C LEU A 10 1.95 3.17 -5.10
N LYS A 11 2.96 3.94 -5.55
CA LYS A 11 2.89 4.72 -6.78
C LYS A 11 2.98 3.83 -8.04
N VAL A 12 3.87 2.85 -8.04
CA VAL A 12 4.10 1.92 -9.17
C VAL A 12 2.95 0.92 -9.32
N SER A 13 2.40 0.43 -8.20
CA SER A 13 1.18 -0.40 -8.14
C SER A 13 -0.11 0.37 -8.42
N ARG A 14 -0.02 1.70 -8.57
CA ARG A 14 -1.16 2.60 -8.84
C ARG A 14 -2.23 2.62 -7.74
N LEU A 15 -1.91 2.13 -6.54
CA LEU A 15 -2.74 2.28 -5.35
C LEU A 15 -2.87 3.77 -4.95
N ILE A 16 -1.86 4.59 -5.27
CA ILE A 16 -1.91 6.04 -5.14
C ILE A 16 -1.49 6.75 -6.43
N LYS A 17 -2.06 7.95 -6.64
CA LYS A 17 -1.70 8.80 -7.79
C LYS A 17 -0.40 9.59 -7.57
N ARG A 18 -0.04 9.93 -6.32
CA ARG A 18 1.12 10.76 -5.99
C ARG A 18 1.83 10.18 -4.77
N ARG A 19 3.17 10.21 -4.76
CA ARG A 19 3.97 9.70 -3.62
C ARG A 19 3.75 10.48 -2.33
N THR A 20 3.46 11.79 -2.42
CA THR A 20 3.15 12.62 -1.25
C THR A 20 1.96 12.08 -0.45
N LEU A 21 0.97 11.49 -1.13
CA LEU A 21 -0.18 10.88 -0.49
C LEU A 21 0.20 9.67 0.39
N ALA A 22 1.22 8.89 0.00
CA ALA A 22 1.72 7.80 0.86
C ALA A 22 2.27 8.37 2.17
N LYS A 23 3.00 9.49 2.10
CA LYS A 23 3.56 10.14 3.28
C LYS A 23 2.46 10.61 4.21
N GLU A 24 1.47 11.33 3.69
CA GLU A 24 0.35 11.86 4.49
C GLU A 24 -0.44 10.73 5.19
N ILE A 25 -0.75 9.65 4.47
CA ILE A 25 -1.48 8.50 5.03
C ILE A 25 -0.60 7.73 6.04
N ALA A 26 0.69 7.54 5.75
CA ALA A 26 1.62 6.89 6.67
C ALA A 26 1.82 7.69 7.96
N ASP A 27 1.96 9.02 7.86
CA ASP A 27 2.13 9.92 9.00
C ASP A 27 0.87 9.94 9.90
N GLN A 28 -0.31 9.63 9.35
CA GLN A 28 -1.57 9.44 10.09
C GLN A 28 -1.71 8.03 10.71
N GLY A 29 -0.68 7.17 10.63
CA GLY A 29 -0.73 5.80 11.14
C GLY A 29 -1.66 4.87 10.35
N ARG A 30 -2.03 5.25 9.12
CA ARG A 30 -3.02 4.54 8.28
C ARG A 30 -2.39 3.52 7.32
N ILE A 31 -1.08 3.31 7.39
CA ILE A 31 -0.38 2.27 6.63
C ILE A 31 0.34 1.32 7.57
N SER A 32 0.23 0.02 7.30
CA SER A 32 0.90 -1.03 8.05
C SER A 32 1.53 -2.06 7.11
N ILE A 33 2.70 -2.57 7.50
CA ILE A 33 3.39 -3.69 6.85
C ILE A 33 3.40 -4.84 7.85
N ASN A 34 2.82 -5.99 7.50
CA ASN A 34 2.71 -7.16 8.36
C ASN A 34 2.12 -6.84 9.75
N GLY A 35 1.11 -5.96 9.79
CA GLY A 35 0.46 -5.52 11.02
C GLY A 35 1.19 -4.42 11.82
N LEU A 36 2.40 -4.03 11.41
CA LEU A 36 3.17 -2.96 12.07
C LEU A 36 3.02 -1.64 11.32
N GLN A 37 2.76 -0.54 12.02
CA GLN A 37 2.69 0.79 11.39
C GLN A 37 4.00 1.11 10.66
N ALA A 38 3.87 1.59 9.42
CA ALA A 38 4.99 1.85 8.54
C ALA A 38 5.01 3.29 8.08
N LYS A 39 6.23 3.85 8.00
CA LYS A 39 6.48 5.15 7.38
C LYS A 39 6.50 4.99 5.87
N ALA A 40 6.22 6.06 5.13
CA ALA A 40 6.32 6.05 3.67
C ALA A 40 7.73 5.69 3.15
N SER A 41 8.77 5.94 3.95
CA SER A 41 10.16 5.56 3.66
C SER A 41 10.52 4.11 4.03
N SER A 42 9.61 3.37 4.67
CA SER A 42 9.83 1.97 5.01
C SER A 42 10.03 1.14 3.74
N ASN A 43 10.84 0.09 3.86
CA ASN A 43 11.07 -0.84 2.77
C ASN A 43 10.02 -1.96 2.80
N VAL A 44 9.58 -2.37 1.63
CA VAL A 44 8.71 -3.52 1.39
C VAL A 44 9.47 -4.57 0.56
N LYS A 45 9.12 -5.83 0.77
CA LYS A 45 9.61 -6.99 0.02
C LYS A 45 8.44 -7.82 -0.53
N VAL A 46 8.75 -8.67 -1.51
CA VAL A 46 7.80 -9.68 -1.99
C VAL A 46 7.40 -10.60 -0.83
N GLY A 47 6.11 -10.87 -0.73
CA GLY A 47 5.50 -11.65 0.34
C GLY A 47 4.98 -10.82 1.51
N ASP A 48 5.35 -9.54 1.64
CA ASP A 48 4.80 -8.68 2.69
C ASP A 48 3.30 -8.42 2.49
N GLU A 49 2.59 -8.30 3.60
CA GLU A 49 1.21 -7.87 3.65
C GLU A 49 1.12 -6.38 3.97
N LEU A 50 0.49 -5.64 3.07
CA LEU A 50 0.29 -4.20 3.19
C LEU A 50 -1.16 -3.91 3.54
N SER A 51 -1.38 -3.14 4.60
CA SER A 51 -2.71 -2.66 4.98
C SER A 51 -2.72 -1.14 4.83
N VAL A 52 -3.60 -0.60 3.99
CA VAL A 52 -3.70 0.84 3.72
C VAL A 52 -5.13 1.30 3.93
N ARG A 53 -5.31 2.31 4.78
CA ARG A 53 -6.59 2.97 4.99
C ARG A 53 -6.70 4.24 4.13
N PHE A 54 -7.59 4.19 3.15
CA PHE A 54 -7.98 5.30 2.29
C PHE A 54 -9.32 5.87 2.77
N GLY A 55 -9.28 6.92 3.61
CA GLY A 55 -10.50 7.49 4.19
C GLY A 55 -11.31 6.42 4.93
N GLN A 56 -12.53 6.18 4.48
CA GLN A 56 -13.45 5.16 5.00
C GLN A 56 -13.25 3.76 4.41
N LYS A 57 -12.16 3.50 3.69
CA LYS A 57 -11.85 2.18 3.11
C LYS A 57 -10.54 1.66 3.65
N ILE A 58 -10.51 0.43 4.13
CA ILE A 58 -9.29 -0.31 4.44
C ILE A 58 -9.06 -1.34 3.33
N MET A 59 -7.88 -1.31 2.74
CA MET A 59 -7.47 -2.24 1.69
C MET A 59 -6.25 -3.00 2.18
N ARG A 60 -6.35 -4.33 2.21
CA ARG A 60 -5.24 -5.24 2.47
C ARG A 60 -4.80 -5.90 1.19
N VAL A 61 -3.50 -5.85 0.93
CA VAL A 61 -2.89 -6.44 -0.27
C VAL A 61 -1.64 -7.22 0.11
N LYS A 62 -1.36 -8.29 -0.61
CA LYS A 62 -0.09 -9.01 -0.52
C LYS A 62 0.79 -8.62 -1.69
N ILE A 63 2.06 -8.33 -1.43
CA ILE A 63 3.03 -7.98 -2.47
C ILE A 63 3.50 -9.25 -3.18
N GLU A 64 3.19 -9.38 -4.45
CA GLU A 64 3.58 -10.53 -5.28
C GLU A 64 4.89 -10.27 -6.02
N ARG A 65 5.10 -9.02 -6.48
CA ARG A 65 6.27 -8.64 -7.28
C ARG A 65 6.67 -7.20 -7.00
N LEU A 66 7.96 -6.90 -7.17
CA LEU A 66 8.51 -5.56 -7.11
C LEU A 66 9.14 -5.22 -8.47
N LEU A 67 8.70 -4.12 -9.07
CA LEU A 67 9.22 -3.60 -10.33
C LEU A 67 9.61 -2.13 -10.16
N GLU A 68 10.66 -1.69 -10.85
CA GLU A 68 11.08 -0.29 -10.78
C GLU A 68 10.13 0.65 -11.53
N THR A 69 9.57 0.14 -12.63
CA THR A 69 8.57 0.80 -13.49
C THR A 69 7.55 -0.25 -13.94
N THR A 70 6.31 0.17 -14.22
CA THR A 70 5.26 -0.72 -14.73
C THR A 70 4.44 -0.05 -15.81
N LYS A 71 4.13 -0.82 -16.85
CA LYS A 71 3.03 -0.48 -17.78
C LYS A 71 1.68 -0.69 -17.07
N LYS A 72 0.60 -0.15 -17.65
CA LYS A 72 -0.75 -0.23 -17.05
C LYS A 72 -1.19 -1.67 -16.80
N GLU A 73 -0.83 -2.55 -17.71
CA GLU A 73 -1.21 -3.96 -17.72
C GLU A 73 -0.47 -4.76 -16.64
N GLU A 74 0.75 -4.35 -16.30
CA GLU A 74 1.61 -5.06 -15.34
C GLU A 74 1.33 -4.68 -13.89
N ALA A 75 0.69 -3.53 -13.65
CA ALA A 75 0.41 -3.05 -12.29
C ALA A 75 -0.47 -4.02 -11.49
N SER A 76 -1.40 -4.70 -12.16
CA SER A 76 -2.29 -5.70 -11.54
C SER A 76 -1.56 -6.96 -11.07
N GLY A 77 -0.36 -7.24 -11.58
CA GLY A 77 0.44 -8.41 -11.19
C GLY A 77 1.43 -8.12 -10.05
N LEU A 78 1.45 -6.91 -9.51
CA LEU A 78 2.35 -6.52 -8.41
C LEU A 78 1.84 -6.93 -7.04
N TYR A 79 0.52 -7.06 -6.89
CA TYR A 79 -0.11 -7.41 -5.63
C TYR A 79 -1.41 -8.18 -5.85
N SER A 80 -1.79 -8.94 -4.83
CA SER A 80 -3.10 -9.58 -4.72
C SER A 80 -3.90 -8.88 -3.64
N VAL A 81 -5.18 -8.61 -3.88
CA VAL A 81 -6.08 -8.05 -2.87
C VAL A 81 -6.49 -9.17 -1.91
N LEU A 82 -6.23 -8.99 -0.62
CA LEU A 82 -6.60 -9.92 0.44
C LEU A 82 -7.97 -9.57 1.04
N SER A 83 -8.20 -8.29 1.33
CA SER A 83 -9.49 -7.80 1.80
C SER A 83 -9.72 -6.33 1.46
N GLU A 84 -10.99 -5.97 1.29
CA GLU A 84 -11.44 -4.58 1.12
C GLU A 84 -12.64 -4.34 2.02
N GLU A 85 -12.44 -3.55 3.07
CA GLU A 85 -13.46 -3.28 4.09
C GLU A 85 -13.82 -1.79 4.04
N ARG A 86 -15.12 -1.48 4.04
CA ARG A 86 -15.60 -0.12 4.25
C ARG A 86 -15.83 0.08 5.73
N VAL A 87 -15.14 1.05 6.31
CA VAL A 87 -15.37 1.52 7.66
C VAL A 87 -16.55 2.47 7.60
N GLN A 88 -17.71 2.03 8.09
CA GLN A 88 -18.79 2.96 8.40
C GLN A 88 -18.32 3.77 9.61
N GLU A 89 -18.23 5.09 9.46
CA GLU A 89 -18.21 5.97 10.63
C GLU A 89 -19.61 5.86 11.23
N GLU A 90 -19.77 5.05 12.28
CA GLU A 90 -20.88 5.22 13.22
C GLU A 90 -20.70 6.61 13.84
N THR A 91 -21.33 7.61 13.22
CA THR A 91 -21.56 8.89 13.84
C THR A 91 -22.68 8.67 14.86
N GLU A 92 -22.30 8.48 16.13
CA GLU A 92 -23.20 8.69 17.27
C GLU A 92 -23.62 10.17 17.37
#